data_AF-A0A133VFJ1-F1
#
_entry.id   AF-A0A133VFJ1-F1
#
_cell.length_a   1.000
_cell.length_b   1.000
_cell.length_c   1.000
_cell.angle_alpha   90.00
_cell.angle_beta   90.00
_cell.angle_gamma   90.00
#
_symmetry.space_group_name_H-M   'P 1'
#
loop_
_entity.id
_entity.type
_entity.pdbx_description
1 polymer ?
#
loop_
_entity_poly.entity_id
_entity_poly.type
_entity_poly.pdbx_seq_one_letter_code
_entity_poly.pdbx_strand_id
1 'polypeptide(L)'
;WEERSLNFEPVSPKRMKRLILGSVRARLLSEERTFGCADCKDWVEIKEVHELSQPPTCPNCGSEKIGMVEKEKRSVRRTLDKIKENSKKGERSKIWKEIKKTSDLISNYGKPAAVALVGKGVTPSGAEGILEKETEITDKFLDLIIDEEKKSLMRKY
;
A
#
# COMPACT_ATOMS: atom_id res chain seq x y z
N TRP A 1 19.36 30.13 35.98
CA TRP A 1 18.60 29.02 35.38
C TRP A 1 17.22 29.55 35.12
N GLU A 2 16.95 29.90 33.87
CA GLU A 2 15.69 30.51 33.45
C GLU A 2 14.71 29.36 33.17
N GLU A 3 13.63 29.27 33.96
CA GLU A 3 12.54 28.35 33.69
C GLU A 3 11.93 28.72 32.34
N ARG A 4 12.29 27.97 31.29
CA ARG A 4 11.47 27.93 30.08
C ARG A 4 10.15 27.30 30.47
N SER A 5 9.16 28.13 30.75
CA SER A 5 7.77 27.69 30.73
C SER A 5 7.51 27.11 29.34
N LEU A 6 7.36 25.79 29.26
CA LEU A 6 6.72 25.15 28.12
C LEU A 6 5.26 25.63 28.16
N ASN A 7 5.00 26.76 27.51
CA ASN A 7 3.65 27.21 27.21
C ASN A 7 3.04 26.14 26.29
N PHE A 8 2.39 25.14 26.88
CA PHE A 8 1.53 24.22 26.15
C PHE A 8 0.32 25.03 25.69
N GLU A 9 0.44 25.65 24.51
CA GLU A 9 -0.75 26.14 23.81
C GLU A 9 -1.71 24.95 23.66
N PRO A 10 -2.95 25.05 24.17
CA PRO A 10 -3.94 24.00 24.00
C PRO A 10 -4.14 23.74 22.51
N VAL A 11 -3.72 22.56 22.04
CA VAL A 11 -3.93 22.15 20.66
C VAL A 11 -5.44 21.96 20.48
N SER A 12 -6.08 22.82 19.69
CA SER A 12 -7.50 22.65 19.41
C SER A 12 -7.77 21.25 18.82
N PRO A 13 -8.92 20.62 19.10
CA PRO A 13 -9.23 19.29 18.56
C PRO A 13 -9.06 19.20 17.04
N LYS A 14 -9.38 20.29 16.33
CA LYS A 14 -9.19 20.42 14.88
C LYS A 14 -7.71 20.39 14.47
N ARG A 15 -6.84 21.09 15.20
CA ARG A 15 -5.39 21.09 14.96
C ARG A 15 -4.80 19.69 15.25
N MET A 16 -5.27 19.04 16.32
CA MET A 16 -4.85 17.68 16.66
C MET A 16 -5.20 16.67 15.56
N LYS A 17 -6.44 16.67 15.06
CA LYS A 17 -6.85 15.79 13.96
C LYS A 17 -5.96 15.95 12.72
N ARG A 18 -5.67 17.20 12.33
CA ARG A 18 -4.79 17.48 11.18
C ARG A 18 -3.38 16.92 11.37
N LEU A 19 -2.82 17.01 12.57
CA LEU A 19 -1.50 16.45 12.87
C LEU A 19 -1.50 14.92 12.77
N ILE A 20 -2.54 14.27 13.29
CA ILE A 20 -2.70 12.80 13.20
C ILE A 20 -2.79 12.38 11.74
N LEU A 21 -3.67 13.00 10.95
CA LEU A 21 -3.82 12.67 9.53
C LEU A 21 -2.56 12.96 8.72
N GLY A 22 -1.86 14.06 9.00
CA GLY A 22 -0.57 14.36 8.39
C GLY A 22 0.47 13.28 8.66
N SER A 23 0.57 12.83 9.91
CA SER A 23 1.48 11.75 10.31
C SER A 23 1.12 10.41 9.64
N VAL A 24 -0.17 10.07 9.59
CA VAL A 24 -0.64 8.86 8.91
C VAL A 24 -0.35 8.92 7.41
N ARG A 25 -0.60 10.06 6.75
CA ARG A 25 -0.28 10.26 5.34
C ARG A 25 1.21 10.07 5.07
N ALA A 26 2.08 10.70 5.87
CA ALA A 26 3.52 10.57 5.74
C ALA A 26 3.97 9.12 5.90
N ARG A 27 3.50 8.41 6.94
CA ARG A 27 3.81 7.00 7.17
C ARG A 27 3.43 6.12 5.98
N LEU A 28 2.20 6.24 5.47
CA LEU A 28 1.72 5.37 4.39
C LEU A 28 2.46 5.65 3.08
N LEU A 29 2.78 6.90 2.80
CA LEU A 29 3.47 7.30 1.57
C LEU A 29 4.95 6.90 1.55
N SER A 30 5.62 6.93 2.70
CA SER A 30 7.02 6.54 2.85
C SER A 30 7.23 5.05 3.11
N GLU A 31 6.17 4.25 3.10
CA GLU A 31 6.30 2.81 3.31
C GLU A 31 6.90 2.14 2.07
N GLU A 32 7.95 1.34 2.25
CA GLU A 32 8.56 0.55 1.18
C GLU A 32 7.82 -0.77 0.96
N ARG A 33 7.60 -1.12 -0.32
CA ARG A 33 7.05 -2.42 -0.72
C ARG A 33 7.79 -2.97 -1.94
N THR A 34 7.76 -4.29 -2.07
CA THR A 34 8.23 -4.94 -3.29
C THR A 34 7.10 -4.97 -4.31
N PHE A 35 7.33 -4.32 -5.44
CA PHE A 35 6.44 -4.30 -6.59
C PHE A 35 6.87 -5.32 -7.64
N GLY A 36 5.91 -5.85 -8.39
CA GLY A 36 6.14 -6.76 -9.50
C GLY A 36 5.06 -6.64 -10.58
N CYS A 37 5.45 -6.78 -11.85
CA CYS A 37 4.51 -6.73 -12.95
C CYS A 37 3.80 -8.07 -13.15
N ALA A 38 2.47 -8.08 -13.11
CA ALA A 38 1.66 -9.28 -13.33
C ALA A 38 1.54 -9.66 -14.82
N ASP A 39 1.77 -8.72 -15.74
CA ASP A 39 1.67 -9.00 -17.18
C ASP A 39 2.97 -9.57 -17.75
N CYS A 40 4.10 -8.85 -17.69
CA CYS A 40 5.37 -9.32 -18.27
C CYS A 40 6.17 -10.25 -17.34
N LYS A 41 5.92 -10.20 -16.02
CA LYS A 41 6.63 -10.98 -14.97
C LYS A 41 8.15 -10.74 -14.91
N ASP A 42 8.67 -9.73 -15.59
CA ASP A 42 10.10 -9.47 -15.67
C ASP A 42 10.60 -8.34 -14.76
N TRP A 43 9.72 -7.39 -14.44
CA TRP A 43 10.07 -6.27 -13.57
C TRP A 43 9.72 -6.57 -12.10
N VAL A 44 10.70 -6.32 -11.22
CA VAL A 44 10.56 -6.35 -9.76
C VAL A 44 11.43 -5.25 -9.15
N GLU A 45 10.86 -4.45 -8.26
CA GLU A 45 11.58 -3.35 -7.61
C GLU A 45 11.07 -3.13 -6.20
N ILE A 46 11.92 -2.60 -5.32
CA ILE A 46 11.50 -2.08 -4.01
C ILE A 46 11.40 -0.58 -4.20
N LYS A 47 10.26 0.00 -3.83
CA LYS A 47 10.03 1.44 -3.88
C LYS A 47 9.21 1.88 -2.68
N GLU A 48 9.33 3.14 -2.32
CA GLU A 48 8.35 3.79 -1.45
C GLU A 48 7.06 4.05 -2.24
N VAL A 49 5.90 3.98 -1.59
CA VAL A 49 4.60 4.18 -2.25
C VAL A 49 4.53 5.53 -2.96
N HIS A 50 5.13 6.58 -2.38
CA HIS A 50 5.14 7.90 -2.99
C HIS A 50 5.94 8.00 -4.30
N GLU A 51 6.83 7.05 -4.60
CA GLU A 51 7.63 7.04 -5.84
C GLU A 51 6.88 6.40 -7.01
N LEU A 52 5.73 5.78 -6.75
CA LEU A 52 4.88 5.27 -7.82
C LEU A 52 4.39 6.41 -8.71
N SER A 53 4.47 6.17 -10.03
CA SER A 53 3.87 7.02 -11.04
C SER A 53 2.35 7.07 -10.89
N GLN A 54 1.70 8.06 -11.51
CA GLN A 54 0.25 8.18 -11.55
C GLN A 54 -0.20 8.31 -13.02
N PRO A 55 -0.74 7.23 -13.64
CA PRO A 55 -0.98 5.90 -13.07
C PRO A 55 0.33 5.08 -12.85
N PRO A 56 0.35 4.09 -11.92
CA PRO A 56 1.48 3.19 -11.75
C PRO A 56 1.66 2.27 -12.97
N THR A 57 2.79 2.34 -13.65
CA THR A 57 3.07 1.56 -14.87
C THR A 57 4.38 0.79 -14.79
N CYS A 58 4.43 -0.38 -15.42
CA CYS A 58 5.63 -1.18 -15.57
C CYS A 58 6.64 -0.47 -16.49
N PRO A 59 7.87 -0.18 -16.02
CA PRO A 59 8.89 0.46 -16.85
C PRO A 59 9.40 -0.44 -17.98
N ASN A 60 9.19 -1.76 -17.90
CA ASN A 60 9.64 -2.70 -18.93
C ASN A 60 8.62 -2.92 -20.06
N CYS A 61 7.31 -2.86 -19.78
CA CYS A 61 6.28 -3.19 -20.77
C CYS A 61 5.08 -2.24 -20.82
N GLY A 62 5.08 -1.17 -20.02
CA GLY A 62 4.00 -0.16 -19.99
C GLY A 62 2.68 -0.60 -19.34
N SER A 63 2.57 -1.84 -18.86
CA SER A 63 1.35 -2.35 -18.22
C SER A 63 1.05 -1.66 -16.88
N GLU A 64 -0.21 -1.37 -16.62
CA GLU A 64 -0.72 -0.87 -15.33
C GLU A 64 -0.93 -1.98 -14.28
N LYS A 65 -0.75 -3.26 -14.65
CA LYS A 65 -0.89 -4.40 -13.73
C LYS A 65 0.34 -4.58 -12.86
N ILE A 66 0.58 -3.61 -12.01
CA ILE A 66 1.64 -3.61 -11.01
C ILE A 66 1.07 -4.06 -9.67
N GLY A 67 1.50 -5.23 -9.22
CA GLY A 67 1.17 -5.74 -7.88
C GLY A 67 2.22 -5.34 -6.86
N MET A 68 1.83 -5.31 -5.59
CA MET A 68 2.70 -5.10 -4.43
C MET A 68 2.55 -6.22 -3.41
N VAL A 69 3.64 -6.54 -2.70
CA VAL A 69 3.67 -7.57 -1.66
C VAL A 69 4.68 -7.22 -0.55
N GLU A 70 4.42 -7.69 0.66
CA GLU A 70 5.33 -7.59 1.81
C GLU A 70 6.26 -8.83 1.88
N LYS A 71 7.14 -8.92 0.89
CA LYS A 71 8.15 -9.98 0.75
C LYS A 71 9.42 -9.42 0.15
N GLU A 72 10.55 -10.09 0.40
CA GLU A 72 11.83 -9.72 -0.20
C GLU A 72 11.80 -9.79 -1.74
N LYS A 73 12.46 -8.82 -2.39
CA LYS A 73 12.66 -8.74 -3.85
C LYS A 73 13.08 -10.07 -4.47
N ARG A 74 14.03 -10.78 -3.83
CA ARG A 74 14.54 -12.08 -4.33
C ARG A 74 13.46 -13.16 -4.37
N SER A 75 12.59 -13.20 -3.36
CA SER A 75 11.48 -14.16 -3.28
C SER A 75 10.39 -13.86 -4.31
N VAL A 76 10.12 -12.58 -4.56
CA VAL A 76 9.22 -12.14 -5.62
C VAL A 76 9.78 -12.48 -7.00
N ARG A 77 11.04 -12.13 -7.28
CA ARG A 77 11.71 -12.45 -8.56
C ARG A 77 11.67 -13.94 -8.87
N ARG A 78 12.06 -14.79 -7.91
CA ARG A 78 11.99 -16.26 -8.03
C ARG A 78 10.57 -16.78 -8.29
N THR A 79 9.54 -16.11 -7.76
CA THR A 79 8.16 -16.48 -8.02
C THR A 79 7.76 -16.13 -9.44
N LEU A 80 8.10 -14.93 -9.90
CA LEU A 80 7.78 -14.47 -11.25
C LEU A 80 8.53 -15.28 -12.33
N ASP A 81 9.78 -15.68 -12.08
CA ASP A 81 10.50 -16.62 -12.96
C ASP A 81 9.73 -17.93 -13.18
N LYS A 82 9.29 -18.55 -12.08
CA LYS A 82 8.48 -19.78 -12.14
C LYS A 82 7.17 -19.58 -12.89
N ILE A 83 6.55 -18.41 -12.78
CA ILE A 83 5.34 -18.09 -13.53
C ILE A 83 5.65 -17.94 -15.01
N LYS A 84 6.75 -17.29 -15.37
CA LYS A 84 7.20 -17.13 -16.76
C LYS A 84 7.49 -18.47 -17.42
N GLU A 85 7.98 -19.44 -16.65
CA GLU A 85 8.21 -20.84 -17.05
C GLU A 85 6.93 -21.72 -17.02
N ASN A 86 5.75 -21.15 -16.80
CA ASN A 86 4.47 -21.87 -16.68
C ASN A 86 4.48 -22.98 -15.60
N SER A 87 5.21 -22.77 -14.52
CA SER A 87 5.30 -23.74 -13.42
C SER A 87 4.02 -23.75 -12.58
N LYS A 88 3.39 -24.94 -12.45
CA LYS A 88 2.25 -25.17 -11.53
C LYS A 88 2.55 -24.75 -10.08
N LYS A 89 3.82 -24.83 -9.64
CA LYS A 89 4.23 -24.39 -8.30
C LYS A 89 4.23 -22.86 -8.18
N GLY A 90 4.60 -22.16 -9.26
CA GLY A 90 4.47 -20.71 -9.36
C GLY A 90 3.01 -20.29 -9.22
N GLU A 91 2.10 -20.89 -9.98
CA GLU A 91 0.68 -20.51 -10.00
C GLU A 91 0.00 -20.67 -8.63
N ARG A 92 0.41 -21.68 -7.85
CA ARG A 92 -0.10 -21.90 -6.49
C ARG A 92 0.53 -20.99 -5.44
N SER A 93 1.61 -20.26 -5.77
CA SER A 93 2.34 -19.39 -4.85
C SER A 93 1.43 -18.33 -4.25
N LYS A 94 1.51 -18.15 -2.92
CA LYS A 94 0.80 -17.08 -2.22
C LYS A 94 1.25 -15.70 -2.74
N ILE A 95 2.55 -15.53 -3.01
CA ILE A 95 3.13 -14.30 -3.56
C ILE A 95 2.49 -13.95 -4.90
N TRP A 96 2.35 -14.93 -5.80
CA TRP A 96 1.76 -14.69 -7.12
C TRP A 96 0.28 -14.31 -7.03
N LYS A 97 -0.48 -15.03 -6.18
CA LYS A 97 -1.89 -14.71 -5.94
C LYS A 97 -2.07 -13.31 -5.35
N GLU A 98 -1.18 -12.90 -4.46
CA GLU A 98 -1.17 -11.57 -3.87
C GLU A 98 -0.83 -10.50 -4.92
N ILE A 99 0.23 -10.69 -5.72
CA ILE A 99 0.59 -9.80 -6.84
C ILE A 99 -0.58 -9.60 -7.79
N LYS A 100 -1.28 -10.68 -8.19
CA LYS A 100 -2.45 -10.55 -9.06
C LYS A 100 -3.54 -9.68 -8.42
N LYS A 101 -3.96 -10.01 -7.20
CA LYS A 101 -5.02 -9.28 -6.49
C LYS A 101 -4.66 -7.81 -6.30
N THR A 102 -3.44 -7.51 -5.87
CA THR A 102 -3.01 -6.13 -5.67
C THR A 102 -2.82 -5.40 -6.99
N SER A 103 -2.40 -6.10 -8.06
CA SER A 103 -2.29 -5.51 -9.40
C SER A 103 -3.64 -5.10 -9.98
N ASP A 104 -4.70 -5.88 -9.70
CA ASP A 104 -6.05 -5.54 -10.15
C ASP A 104 -6.55 -4.26 -9.45
N LEU A 105 -6.34 -4.15 -8.13
CA LEU A 105 -6.68 -2.94 -7.38
C LEU A 105 -5.87 -1.71 -7.82
N ILE A 106 -4.57 -1.88 -8.03
CA ILE A 106 -3.69 -0.79 -8.47
C ILE A 106 -4.02 -0.35 -9.91
N SER A 107 -4.34 -1.27 -10.80
CA SER A 107 -4.77 -0.92 -12.16
C SER A 107 -6.11 -0.18 -12.16
N ASN A 108 -7.05 -0.55 -11.28
CA ASN A 108 -8.38 0.07 -11.23
C ASN A 108 -8.39 1.44 -10.54
N TYR A 109 -7.63 1.60 -9.46
CA TYR A 109 -7.69 2.79 -8.59
C TYR A 109 -6.38 3.59 -8.54
N GLY A 110 -5.32 3.12 -9.20
CA GLY A 110 -4.03 3.79 -9.24
C GLY A 110 -3.28 3.80 -7.90
N LYS A 111 -2.52 4.87 -7.66
CA LYS A 111 -1.70 5.06 -6.45
C LYS A 111 -2.49 5.01 -5.12
N PRO A 112 -3.72 5.53 -5.02
CA PRO A 112 -4.57 5.34 -3.84
C PRO A 112 -4.69 3.87 -3.40
N ALA A 113 -4.77 2.91 -4.33
CA ALA A 113 -4.80 1.49 -3.95
C ALA A 113 -3.52 1.04 -3.24
N ALA A 114 -2.35 1.46 -3.75
CA ALA A 114 -1.08 1.16 -3.09
C ALA A 114 -1.03 1.75 -1.67
N VAL A 115 -1.56 2.96 -1.48
CA VAL A 115 -1.65 3.62 -0.15
C VAL A 115 -2.60 2.88 0.80
N ALA A 116 -3.74 2.38 0.31
CA ALA A 116 -4.64 1.58 1.14
C ALA A 116 -4.00 0.24 1.55
N LEU A 117 -3.32 -0.43 0.62
CA LEU A 117 -2.73 -1.74 0.81
C LEU A 117 -1.52 -1.76 1.76
N VAL A 118 -0.86 -0.60 2.00
CA VAL A 118 0.20 -0.51 3.03
C VAL A 118 -0.33 -0.36 4.45
N GLY A 119 -1.64 -0.11 4.63
CA GLY A 119 -2.27 -0.07 5.94
C GLY A 119 -2.01 -1.35 6.72
N LYS A 120 -1.66 -1.22 8.00
CA LYS A 120 -1.27 -2.36 8.85
C LYS A 120 -2.43 -3.33 9.02
N GLY A 121 -2.25 -4.54 8.48
CA GLY A 121 -3.27 -5.59 8.55
C GLY A 121 -4.49 -5.32 7.66
N VAL A 122 -4.40 -4.36 6.74
CA VAL A 122 -5.38 -4.16 5.68
C VAL A 122 -5.19 -5.28 4.65
N THR A 123 -6.27 -6.01 4.36
CA THR A 123 -6.28 -7.06 3.34
C THR A 123 -6.66 -6.46 1.98
N PRO A 124 -6.41 -7.15 0.84
CA PRO A 124 -6.88 -6.67 -0.46
C PRO A 124 -8.38 -6.32 -0.49
N SER A 125 -9.22 -7.15 0.13
CA SER A 125 -10.66 -6.88 0.24
C SER A 125 -10.97 -5.70 1.17
N GLY A 126 -10.17 -5.49 2.22
CA GLY A 126 -10.28 -4.30 3.07
C GLY A 126 -9.91 -3.02 2.32
N ALA A 127 -8.84 -3.07 1.53
CA ALA A 127 -8.43 -1.96 0.68
C ALA A 127 -9.49 -1.65 -0.40
N GLU A 128 -10.05 -2.67 -1.04
CA GLU A 128 -11.15 -2.53 -2.01
C GLU A 128 -12.34 -1.79 -1.39
N GLY A 129 -12.81 -2.21 -0.20
CA GLY A 129 -13.91 -1.55 0.49
C GLY A 129 -13.63 -0.11 0.97
N ILE A 130 -12.35 0.29 1.08
CA ILE A 130 -11.96 1.69 1.29
C ILE A 130 -12.07 2.46 -0.03
N LEU A 131 -11.51 1.90 -1.11
CA LEU A 131 -11.44 2.53 -2.43
C LEU A 131 -12.83 2.70 -3.08
N GLU A 132 -13.76 1.79 -2.83
CA GLU A 132 -15.17 1.93 -3.23
C GLU A 132 -15.85 3.16 -2.62
N LYS A 133 -15.38 3.63 -1.45
CA LYS A 133 -15.96 4.78 -0.73
C LYS A 133 -15.24 6.09 -1.02
N GLU A 134 -13.97 6.01 -1.35
CA GLU A 134 -13.08 7.14 -1.53
C GLU A 134 -11.89 6.74 -2.41
N THR A 135 -11.84 7.26 -3.63
CA THR A 135 -10.83 6.90 -4.64
C THR A 135 -9.59 7.77 -4.60
N GLU A 136 -9.59 8.87 -3.85
CA GLU A 136 -8.49 9.82 -3.72
C GLU A 136 -7.90 9.84 -2.30
N ILE A 137 -6.65 10.27 -2.13
CA ILE A 137 -5.96 10.29 -0.83
C ILE A 137 -6.39 11.52 0.01
N THR A 138 -7.68 11.59 0.30
CA THR A 138 -8.30 12.65 1.12
C THR A 138 -8.19 12.35 2.61
N ASP A 139 -8.55 13.31 3.46
CA ASP A 139 -8.60 13.09 4.92
C ASP A 139 -9.60 11.97 5.30
N LYS A 140 -10.70 11.85 4.54
CA LYS A 140 -11.68 10.76 4.70
C LYS A 140 -11.08 9.40 4.32
N PHE A 141 -10.30 9.33 3.24
CA PHE A 141 -9.58 8.11 2.86
C PHE A 141 -8.63 7.64 3.97
N LEU A 142 -7.88 8.56 4.56
CA LEU A 142 -6.97 8.25 5.66
C LEU A 142 -7.71 7.81 6.92
N ASP A 143 -8.82 8.46 7.27
CA ASP A 143 -9.70 8.03 8.37
C ASP A 143 -10.20 6.58 8.15
N LEU A 144 -10.60 6.23 6.92
CA LEU A 144 -11.04 4.87 6.58
C LEU A 144 -9.93 3.83 6.75
N ILE A 145 -8.69 4.15 6.39
CA ILE A 145 -7.54 3.27 6.62
C ILE A 145 -7.31 3.06 8.12
N ILE A 146 -7.31 4.14 8.91
CA ILE A 146 -7.13 4.07 10.37
C ILE A 146 -8.18 3.16 11.00
N ASP A 147 -9.43 3.27 10.56
CA ASP A 147 -10.51 2.43 11.07
C ASP A 147 -10.38 0.96 10.65
N GLU A 148 -9.89 0.68 9.45
CA GLU A 148 -9.62 -0.70 9.03
C GLU A 148 -8.42 -1.31 9.76
N GLU A 149 -7.36 -0.53 10.03
CA GLU A 149 -6.24 -0.94 10.88
C GLU A 149 -6.74 -1.30 12.30
N LYS A 150 -7.60 -0.48 12.91
CA LYS A 150 -8.22 -0.77 14.22
C LYS A 150 -9.03 -2.07 14.20
N LYS A 151 -9.87 -2.28 13.19
CA LYS A 151 -10.64 -3.54 13.06
C LYS A 151 -9.73 -4.75 12.92
N SER A 152 -8.65 -4.62 12.16
CA SER A 152 -7.66 -5.69 11.98
C SER A 152 -6.97 -6.05 13.30
N LEU A 153 -6.67 -5.06 14.13
CA LEU A 153 -6.14 -5.29 15.48
C LEU A 153 -7.14 -6.02 16.38
N MET A 154 -8.41 -5.59 16.39
CA MET A 154 -9.45 -6.23 17.22
C MET A 154 -9.74 -7.68 16.83
N ARG A 155 -9.61 -8.04 15.54
CA ARG A 155 -9.78 -9.44 15.07
C ARG A 155 -8.67 -10.39 15.53
N LYS A 156 -7.52 -9.88 15.96
CA LYS A 156 -6.37 -10.68 16.40
C LYS A 156 -6.42 -11.03 17.89
N TYR A 157 -7.36 -10.45 18.63
CA TYR A 157 -7.67 -10.75 20.03
C TYR A 157 -8.98 -11.52 20.12
#